data_AF-K2BYD8-F1
#
_entry.id   AF-K2BYD8-F1
#
_cell.length_a   1.000
_cell.length_b   1.000
_cell.length_c   1.000
_cell.angle_alpha   90.00
_cell.angle_beta   90.00
_cell.angle_gamma   90.00
#
_symmetry.space_group_name_H-M   'P 1'
#
loop_
_entity.id
_entity.type
_entity.pdbx_description
1 polymer ?
#
loop_
_entity_poly.entity_id
_entity_poly.type
_entity_poly.pdbx_seq_one_letter_code
_entity_poly.pdbx_strand_id
1 'polypeptide(L)'
;RRAKFPETKFRDGETYSVYVRAKPNAQYAAADWGIYTFTWSDEDHDNDFIPDDIDADDDNDGIPDAEDDNPIAVGGTVYAVKIEGNAFISGTISIVAGDSVTWVNRDESGHSVAAEDDSWSSPPLQHNESYTHTFSDPGVFPYYDPTYPDLAAMQATITVNAE
;
A
#
# COMPACT_ATOMS: atom_id res chain seq x y z
N ARG A 1 -18.83 -14.32 21.84
CA ARG A 1 -19.88 -13.92 20.87
C ARG A 1 -19.14 -13.31 19.69
N ARG A 2 -19.43 -13.71 18.44
CA ARG A 2 -18.82 -13.12 17.24
C ARG A 2 -19.50 -11.78 16.97
N ALA A 3 -18.74 -10.68 16.92
CA ALA A 3 -19.24 -9.42 16.39
C ALA A 3 -19.06 -9.46 14.87
N LYS A 4 -20.11 -9.12 14.11
CA LYS A 4 -20.02 -8.92 12.67
C LYS A 4 -20.04 -7.43 12.42
N PHE A 5 -19.03 -6.93 11.74
CA PHE A 5 -18.97 -5.55 11.27
C PHE A 5 -19.18 -5.55 9.75
N PRO A 6 -19.83 -4.53 9.19
CA PRO A 6 -19.91 -4.40 7.74
C PRO A 6 -18.53 -4.08 7.17
N GLU A 7 -17.99 -4.96 6.31
CA GLU A 7 -16.66 -4.87 5.68
C GLU A 7 -16.41 -3.51 5.00
N THR A 8 -17.45 -2.91 4.40
CA THR A 8 -17.45 -1.60 3.72
C THR A 8 -17.09 -0.35 4.55
N LYS A 9 -16.61 -0.50 5.79
CA LYS A 9 -16.34 0.61 6.73
C LYS A 9 -14.89 0.70 7.18
N PHE A 10 -14.05 -0.26 6.82
CA PHE A 10 -12.64 -0.28 7.17
C PHE A 10 -11.81 0.08 5.94
N ARG A 11 -10.62 0.62 6.20
CA ARG A 11 -9.63 0.99 5.21
C ARG A 11 -8.36 0.25 5.55
N ASP A 12 -7.72 -0.24 4.51
CA ASP A 12 -6.46 -0.95 4.60
C ASP A 12 -5.39 -0.11 5.31
N GLY A 13 -4.61 -0.76 6.18
CA GLY A 13 -3.58 -0.16 7.02
C GLY A 13 -4.08 0.79 8.13
N GLU A 14 -5.38 1.05 8.24
CA GLU A 14 -5.91 1.91 9.31
C GLU A 14 -6.12 1.14 10.62
N THR A 15 -5.67 1.73 11.74
CA THR A 15 -5.94 1.20 13.08
C THR A 15 -7.28 1.67 13.61
N TYR A 16 -8.11 0.70 14.01
CA TYR A 16 -9.41 0.91 14.61
C TYR A 16 -9.40 0.54 16.09
N SER A 17 -10.16 1.28 16.89
CA SER A 17 -10.41 0.97 18.29
C SER A 17 -11.83 0.46 18.46
N VAL A 18 -12.00 -0.72 19.04
CA VAL A 18 -13.30 -1.21 19.50
C VAL A 18 -13.40 -1.16 21.01
N TYR A 19 -14.48 -0.57 21.47
CA TYR A 19 -14.86 -0.56 22.87
C TYR A 19 -15.71 -1.80 23.12
N VAL A 20 -15.29 -2.66 24.04
CA VAL A 20 -16.04 -3.85 24.44
C VAL A 20 -16.32 -3.83 25.93
N ARG A 21 -17.50 -4.30 26.33
CA ARG A 21 -17.83 -4.51 27.74
C ARG A 21 -18.51 -5.85 27.93
N ALA A 22 -18.17 -6.53 29.01
CA ALA A 22 -18.89 -7.72 29.42
C ALA A 22 -20.26 -7.32 29.98
N LYS A 23 -21.33 -7.96 29.47
CA LYS A 23 -22.64 -7.83 30.11
C LYS A 23 -22.62 -8.55 31.45
N PRO A 24 -23.24 -7.99 32.50
CA PRO A 24 -23.34 -8.67 33.78
C PRO A 24 -24.09 -10.00 33.62
N ASN A 25 -23.74 -10.97 34.46
CA ASN A 25 -24.49 -12.20 34.63
C ASN A 25 -24.66 -12.52 36.12
N ALA A 26 -25.29 -13.64 36.44
CA ALA A 26 -25.60 -14.01 37.82
C ALA A 26 -24.36 -14.18 38.73
N GLN A 27 -23.16 -14.32 38.15
CA GLN A 27 -21.91 -14.55 38.86
C GLN A 27 -21.00 -13.31 38.89
N TYR A 28 -21.08 -12.43 37.90
CA TYR A 28 -20.20 -11.27 37.76
C TYR A 28 -20.99 -10.00 37.42
N ALA A 29 -20.68 -8.91 38.13
CA ALA A 29 -21.18 -7.57 37.82
C ALA A 29 -20.66 -7.10 36.46
N ALA A 30 -21.28 -6.05 35.90
CA ALA A 30 -20.87 -5.49 34.62
C ALA A 30 -19.44 -4.97 34.76
N ALA A 31 -18.56 -5.34 33.82
CA ALA A 31 -17.22 -4.79 33.76
C ALA A 31 -17.23 -3.42 33.08
N ASP A 32 -16.25 -2.59 33.43
CA ASP A 32 -15.97 -1.35 32.69
C ASP A 32 -15.58 -1.65 31.24
N TRP A 33 -15.68 -0.64 30.38
CA TRP A 33 -15.30 -0.77 28.98
C TRP A 33 -13.80 -1.02 28.86
N GLY A 34 -13.43 -2.07 28.13
CA GLY A 34 -12.07 -2.30 27.63
C GLY A 34 -11.93 -1.78 26.20
N ILE A 35 -10.72 -1.35 25.84
CA ILE A 35 -10.37 -0.93 24.49
C ILE A 35 -9.50 -2.03 23.88
N TYR A 36 -9.84 -2.44 22.66
CA TYR A 36 -9.00 -3.28 21.83
C TYR A 36 -8.72 -2.54 20.54
N THR A 37 -7.46 -2.42 20.18
CA THR A 37 -7.05 -1.89 18.88
C THR A 37 -6.76 -3.04 17.94
N PHE A 38 -7.14 -2.88 16.69
CA PHE A 38 -6.72 -3.75 15.59
C PHE A 38 -6.43 -2.88 14.38
N THR A 39 -5.43 -3.25 13.59
CA THR A 39 -5.24 -2.70 12.25
C THR A 39 -5.99 -3.59 11.29
N TRP A 40 -6.73 -2.97 10.37
CA TRP A 40 -7.41 -3.70 9.31
C TRP A 40 -6.47 -3.82 8.12
N SER A 41 -6.18 -5.03 7.67
CA SER A 41 -5.59 -5.29 6.36
C SER A 41 -6.62 -5.97 5.46
N ASP A 42 -6.73 -5.52 4.22
CA ASP A 42 -7.51 -6.22 3.17
C ASP A 42 -6.61 -7.12 2.29
N GLU A 43 -5.31 -7.22 2.60
CA GLU A 43 -4.33 -8.08 1.92
C GLU A 43 -4.27 -9.44 2.64
N ASP A 44 -5.02 -10.39 2.07
CA ASP A 44 -5.06 -11.84 2.33
C ASP A 44 -5.02 -12.47 0.93
N HIS A 45 -3.81 -12.71 0.42
CA HIS A 45 -3.57 -12.95 -1.01
C HIS A 45 -4.06 -14.33 -1.50
N ASP A 46 -4.23 -15.30 -0.60
CA ASP A 46 -4.69 -16.66 -0.94
C ASP A 46 -6.04 -17.06 -0.29
N ASN A 47 -6.60 -16.20 0.57
CA ASN A 47 -7.88 -16.35 1.25
C ASN A 47 -7.95 -17.44 2.33
N ASP A 48 -6.85 -17.69 3.05
CA ASP A 48 -6.79 -18.68 4.13
C ASP A 48 -7.11 -18.14 5.55
N PHE A 49 -7.30 -16.82 5.67
CA PHE A 49 -7.58 -16.06 6.89
C PHE A 49 -6.40 -15.84 7.85
N ILE A 50 -5.17 -16.05 7.40
CA ILE A 50 -3.95 -15.57 8.04
C ILE A 50 -3.51 -14.29 7.29
N PRO A 51 -3.30 -13.17 8.01
CA PRO A 51 -2.75 -11.98 7.37
C PRO A 51 -1.32 -12.22 6.86
N ASP A 52 -1.04 -11.77 5.62
CA ASP A 52 0.27 -11.89 4.93
C ASP A 52 1.47 -11.38 5.76
N ASP A 53 1.28 -10.54 6.79
CA ASP A 53 2.37 -10.06 7.66
C ASP A 53 2.78 -11.06 8.77
N ILE A 54 2.04 -12.17 8.91
CA ILE A 54 2.22 -13.21 9.93
C ILE A 54 2.17 -14.63 9.31
N ASP A 55 1.84 -14.74 8.04
CA ASP A 55 1.89 -16.01 7.32
C ASP A 55 3.34 -16.39 6.99
N ALA A 56 3.59 -17.69 6.85
CA ALA A 56 4.92 -18.27 6.69
C ALA A 56 5.00 -19.23 5.50
N ASP A 57 3.94 -19.31 4.69
CA ASP A 57 3.73 -20.14 3.50
C ASP A 57 2.71 -19.38 2.61
N ASP A 58 3.11 -18.17 2.20
CA ASP A 58 2.23 -17.10 1.72
C ASP A 58 1.55 -17.41 0.36
N ASP A 59 1.95 -18.49 -0.32
CA ASP A 59 1.34 -18.98 -1.55
C ASP A 59 0.69 -20.38 -1.41
N ASN A 60 0.74 -20.96 -0.19
CA ASN A 60 0.14 -22.22 0.22
C ASN A 60 0.53 -23.40 -0.68
N ASP A 61 1.78 -23.40 -1.13
CA ASP A 61 2.37 -24.48 -1.91
C ASP A 61 2.93 -25.61 -1.01
N GLY A 62 3.01 -25.36 0.31
CA GLY A 62 3.39 -26.30 1.35
C GLY A 62 4.86 -26.23 1.74
N ILE A 63 5.56 -25.15 1.40
CA ILE A 63 6.95 -24.88 1.77
C ILE A 63 7.01 -23.58 2.57
N PRO A 64 7.57 -23.58 3.80
CA PRO A 64 7.71 -22.33 4.53
C PRO A 64 8.65 -21.34 3.83
N ASP A 65 8.33 -20.04 3.81
CA ASP A 65 9.06 -19.00 3.03
C ASP A 65 10.56 -18.94 3.34
N ALA A 66 10.95 -19.31 4.56
CA ALA A 66 12.35 -19.37 4.98
C ALA A 66 13.16 -20.49 4.28
N GLU A 67 12.48 -21.42 3.61
CA GLU A 67 13.02 -22.56 2.88
C GLU A 67 12.58 -22.57 1.39
N ASP A 68 11.95 -21.50 0.90
CA ASP A 68 11.56 -21.33 -0.49
C ASP A 68 12.64 -20.57 -1.29
N ASP A 69 12.87 -21.02 -2.53
CA ASP A 69 13.77 -20.39 -3.51
C ASP A 69 13.05 -19.27 -4.31
N ASN A 70 11.70 -19.17 -4.27
CA ASN A 70 10.89 -18.10 -4.85
C ASN A 70 9.75 -17.63 -3.93
N PRO A 71 10.04 -17.18 -2.69
CA PRO A 71 9.00 -16.68 -1.81
C PRO A 71 8.27 -15.51 -2.49
N ILE A 72 6.93 -15.53 -2.48
CA ILE A 72 6.15 -14.36 -2.87
C ILE A 72 6.35 -13.35 -1.75
N ALA A 73 7.31 -12.45 -1.96
CA ALA A 73 7.84 -11.53 -0.98
C ALA A 73 6.74 -10.89 -0.09
N VAL A 74 6.94 -11.00 1.23
CA VAL A 74 6.46 -10.04 2.25
C VAL A 74 6.39 -8.66 1.60
N GLY A 75 5.17 -8.14 1.44
CA GLY A 75 4.87 -7.01 0.56
C GLY A 75 5.95 -5.93 0.53
N GLY A 76 6.51 -5.68 -0.65
CA GLY A 76 7.64 -4.76 -0.83
C GLY A 76 7.38 -3.37 -0.24
N THR A 77 8.45 -2.65 0.10
CA THR A 77 8.36 -1.33 0.72
C THR A 77 7.59 -0.36 -0.17
N VAL A 78 6.62 0.36 0.40
CA VAL A 78 5.87 1.40 -0.32
C VAL A 78 6.52 2.76 -0.13
N TYR A 79 6.95 3.37 -1.23
CA TYR A 79 7.51 4.73 -1.27
C TYR A 79 6.45 5.73 -1.69
N ALA A 80 6.47 6.92 -1.10
CA ALA A 80 5.53 7.99 -1.42
C ALA A 80 6.21 9.15 -2.15
N VAL A 81 5.67 9.53 -3.31
CA VAL A 81 6.05 10.73 -4.06
C VAL A 81 4.86 11.70 -4.05
N LYS A 82 5.09 12.96 -3.66
CA LYS A 82 4.05 13.99 -3.72
C LYS A 82 4.19 14.78 -5.01
N ILE A 83 3.06 15.14 -5.61
CA ILE A 83 2.99 16.13 -6.67
C ILE A 83 2.52 17.42 -6.02
N GLU A 84 3.41 18.40 -5.88
CA GLU A 84 3.12 19.68 -5.22
C GLU A 84 3.96 20.80 -5.85
N GLY A 85 3.35 21.94 -6.14
CA GLY A 85 4.01 23.07 -6.77
C GLY A 85 4.44 22.80 -8.21
N ASN A 86 3.68 21.98 -8.94
CA ASN A 86 4.04 21.43 -10.25
C ASN A 86 5.41 20.72 -10.27
N ALA A 87 5.68 19.91 -9.25
CA ALA A 87 6.91 19.13 -9.13
C ALA A 87 6.69 17.76 -8.48
N PHE A 88 7.45 16.76 -8.91
CA PHE A 88 7.59 15.50 -8.16
C PHE A 88 8.54 15.69 -6.97
N ILE A 89 7.99 15.84 -5.76
CA ILE A 89 8.77 16.05 -4.54
C ILE A 89 9.51 14.77 -4.17
N SER A 90 10.84 14.83 -4.20
CA SER A 90 11.71 13.66 -4.05
C SER A 90 11.35 12.53 -5.03
N GLY A 91 10.94 12.88 -6.26
CA GLY A 91 10.46 11.91 -7.24
C GLY A 91 11.52 10.95 -7.78
N THR A 92 12.80 11.29 -7.65
CA THR A 92 13.91 10.38 -8.01
C THR A 92 14.32 9.56 -6.80
N ILE A 93 14.05 8.26 -6.85
CA ILE A 93 14.27 7.33 -5.74
C ILE A 93 14.93 6.03 -6.23
N SER A 94 15.55 5.32 -5.28
CA SER A 94 16.07 3.99 -5.48
C SER A 94 15.32 3.02 -4.57
N ILE A 95 14.80 1.96 -5.16
CA ILE A 95 13.98 0.92 -4.52
C ILE A 95 14.55 -0.46 -4.91
N VAL A 96 14.01 -1.54 -4.36
CA VAL A 96 14.32 -2.91 -4.78
C VAL A 96 13.16 -3.51 -5.57
N ALA A 97 13.44 -4.53 -6.38
CA ALA A 97 12.40 -5.29 -7.08
C ALA A 97 11.39 -5.85 -6.06
N GLY A 98 10.10 -5.70 -6.36
CA GLY A 98 9.00 -6.00 -5.43
C GLY A 98 8.44 -4.76 -4.72
N ASP A 99 9.20 -3.67 -4.62
CA ASP A 99 8.72 -2.42 -4.00
C ASP A 99 7.65 -1.71 -4.85
N SER A 100 6.85 -0.87 -4.18
CA SER A 100 5.83 -0.05 -4.83
C SER A 100 6.07 1.44 -4.63
N VAL A 101 5.63 2.25 -5.60
CA VAL A 101 5.66 3.71 -5.50
C VAL A 101 4.25 4.25 -5.63
N THR A 102 3.87 5.10 -4.68
CA THR A 102 2.58 5.79 -4.64
C THR A 102 2.79 7.28 -4.89
N TRP A 103 2.20 7.79 -5.96
CA TRP A 103 2.14 9.21 -6.25
C TRP A 103 0.84 9.79 -5.71
N VAL A 104 0.92 10.93 -5.03
CA VAL A 104 -0.26 11.64 -4.50
C VAL A 104 -0.27 13.07 -5.02
N ASN A 105 -1.36 13.45 -5.68
CA ASN A 105 -1.54 14.83 -6.12
C ASN A 105 -1.98 15.72 -4.94
N ARG A 106 -1.17 16.73 -4.62
CA ARG A 106 -1.47 17.77 -3.62
C ARG A 106 -1.71 19.14 -4.21
N ASP A 107 -1.53 19.30 -5.52
CA ASP A 107 -1.93 20.49 -6.25
C ASP A 107 -3.45 20.49 -6.53
N GLU A 108 -4.00 21.67 -6.81
CA GLU A 108 -5.40 21.83 -7.25
C GLU A 108 -5.57 21.45 -8.73
N SER A 109 -4.49 21.51 -9.51
CA SER A 109 -4.48 21.12 -10.92
C SER A 109 -4.49 19.59 -11.05
N GLY A 110 -5.07 19.09 -12.14
CA GLY A 110 -4.98 17.68 -12.47
C GLY A 110 -3.58 17.31 -12.95
N HIS A 111 -3.08 16.17 -12.50
CA HIS A 111 -1.76 15.64 -12.85
C HIS A 111 -1.85 14.18 -13.29
N SER A 112 -0.80 13.67 -13.91
CA SER A 112 -0.68 12.26 -14.26
C SER A 112 0.78 11.82 -14.14
N VAL A 113 0.99 10.51 -14.12
CA VAL A 113 2.33 9.92 -14.06
C VAL A 113 2.43 8.84 -15.12
N ALA A 114 3.44 8.91 -15.98
CA ALA A 114 3.65 7.91 -17.02
C ALA A 114 5.15 7.63 -17.22
N ALA A 115 5.47 6.37 -17.51
CA ALA A 115 6.80 5.99 -17.95
C ALA A 115 7.13 6.63 -19.31
N GLU A 116 8.39 6.97 -19.57
CA GLU A 116 8.81 7.48 -20.87
C GLU A 116 8.73 6.44 -22.00
N ASP A 117 8.75 5.15 -21.66
CA ASP A 117 8.68 4.05 -22.61
C ASP A 117 7.26 3.49 -22.81
N ASP A 118 6.25 4.19 -22.27
CA ASP A 118 4.84 3.81 -22.31
C ASP A 118 4.50 2.46 -21.62
N SER A 119 5.41 1.91 -20.80
CA SER A 119 5.18 0.64 -20.08
C SER A 119 4.07 0.73 -19.03
N TRP A 120 3.88 1.91 -18.43
CA TRP A 120 2.82 2.17 -17.47
C TRP A 120 2.40 3.65 -17.45
N SER A 121 1.15 3.89 -17.05
CA SER A 121 0.60 5.23 -16.86
C SER A 121 -0.55 5.23 -15.85
N SER A 122 -0.65 6.28 -15.05
CA SER A 122 -1.80 6.53 -14.20
C SER A 122 -3.00 7.07 -14.99
N PRO A 123 -4.24 6.90 -14.50
CA PRO A 123 -5.33 7.80 -14.83
C PRO A 123 -5.01 9.26 -14.44
N PRO A 124 -5.75 10.26 -14.92
CA PRO A 124 -5.65 11.62 -14.41
C PRO A 124 -5.98 11.67 -12.92
N LEU A 125 -5.07 12.21 -12.12
CA LEU A 125 -5.18 12.36 -10.67
C LEU A 125 -5.65 13.77 -10.34
N GLN A 126 -6.85 13.89 -9.77
CA GLN A 126 -7.36 15.12 -9.19
C GLN A 126 -6.73 15.39 -7.80
N HIS A 127 -7.04 16.53 -7.21
CA HIS A 127 -6.56 16.91 -5.89
C HIS A 127 -6.85 15.81 -4.84
N ASN A 128 -5.80 15.39 -4.12
CA ASN A 128 -5.75 14.30 -3.13
C ASN A 128 -5.96 12.88 -3.67
N GLU A 129 -6.05 12.68 -4.97
CA GLU A 129 -6.04 11.33 -5.55
C GLU A 129 -4.62 10.78 -5.65
N SER A 130 -4.53 9.46 -5.72
CA SER A 130 -3.27 8.74 -5.75
C SER A 130 -3.26 7.60 -6.76
N TYR A 131 -2.06 7.23 -7.19
CA TYR A 131 -1.80 6.07 -8.03
C TYR A 131 -0.61 5.31 -7.47
N THR A 132 -0.69 3.99 -7.49
CA THR A 132 0.37 3.09 -7.01
C THR A 132 0.81 2.17 -8.13
N HIS A 133 2.12 1.99 -8.28
CA HIS A 133 2.71 1.05 -9.22
C HIS A 133 3.79 0.22 -8.52
N THR A 134 3.71 -1.10 -8.68
CA THR A 134 4.68 -2.08 -8.17
C THR A 134 5.72 -2.37 -9.24
N PHE A 135 7.00 -2.35 -8.86
CA PHE A 135 8.11 -2.58 -9.77
C PHE A 135 8.72 -3.96 -9.51
N SER A 136 8.35 -4.95 -10.32
CA SER A 136 8.82 -6.33 -10.16
C SER A 136 10.19 -6.60 -10.80
N ASP A 137 10.59 -5.79 -11.79
CA ASP A 137 11.82 -6.01 -12.55
C ASP A 137 12.88 -4.95 -12.23
N PRO A 138 14.15 -5.35 -11.95
CA PRO A 138 15.25 -4.41 -11.84
C PRO A 138 15.45 -3.59 -13.11
N GLY A 139 15.71 -2.30 -12.96
CA GLY A 139 15.81 -1.40 -14.10
C GLY A 139 15.87 0.07 -13.71
N VAL A 140 15.97 0.92 -14.74
CA VAL A 140 15.87 2.37 -14.60
C VAL A 140 14.66 2.82 -15.39
N PHE A 141 13.72 3.45 -14.69
CA PHE A 141 12.42 3.86 -15.22
C PHE A 141 12.29 5.38 -15.13
N PRO A 142 12.70 6.12 -16.18
CA PRO A 142 12.35 7.52 -16.33
C PRO A 142 10.84 7.68 -16.46
N TYR A 143 10.29 8.69 -15.81
CA TYR A 143 8.87 8.99 -15.83
C TYR A 143 8.60 10.50 -15.76
N TYR A 144 7.42 10.90 -16.22
CA TYR A 144 7.03 12.29 -16.32
C TYR A 144 5.52 12.50 -16.12
N ASP A 145 5.07 13.76 -16.06
CA ASP A 145 3.66 14.11 -16.19
C ASP A 145 3.33 14.53 -17.64
N PRO A 146 2.57 13.70 -18.40
CA PRO A 146 2.11 14.04 -19.74
C PRO A 146 1.32 15.34 -19.87
N THR A 147 0.74 15.85 -18.78
CA THR A 147 0.00 17.13 -18.76
C THR A 147 0.93 18.33 -18.80
N TYR A 148 2.17 18.17 -18.30
CA TYR A 148 3.18 19.22 -18.21
C TYR A 148 4.55 18.74 -18.72
N PRO A 149 4.66 18.26 -19.97
CA PRO A 149 5.85 17.56 -20.47
C PRO A 149 7.10 18.44 -20.54
N ASP A 150 6.92 19.75 -20.71
CA ASP A 150 8.02 20.72 -20.83
C ASP A 150 8.58 21.18 -19.46
N LEU A 151 7.98 20.78 -18.34
CA LEU A 151 8.45 21.15 -17.00
C LEU A 151 9.46 20.12 -16.48
N ALA A 152 10.72 20.52 -16.35
CA ALA A 152 11.79 19.66 -15.82
C ALA A 152 11.53 19.16 -14.39
N ALA A 153 10.75 19.89 -13.58
CA ALA A 153 10.37 19.45 -12.24
C ALA A 153 9.30 18.33 -12.24
N MET A 154 8.66 18.11 -13.39
CA MET A 154 7.70 17.03 -13.67
C MET A 154 8.34 15.90 -14.48
N GLN A 155 9.64 15.69 -14.29
CA GLN A 155 10.41 14.57 -14.82
C GLN A 155 11.24 14.01 -13.68
N ALA A 156 11.28 12.69 -13.54
CA ALA A 156 12.01 12.01 -12.48
C ALA A 156 12.37 10.58 -12.90
N THR A 157 13.06 9.85 -12.02
CA THR A 157 13.54 8.50 -12.33
C THR A 157 13.41 7.56 -11.14
N ILE A 158 12.84 6.39 -11.35
CA ILE A 158 12.88 5.29 -10.37
C ILE A 158 14.00 4.34 -10.79
N THR A 159 14.93 4.07 -9.87
CA THR A 159 15.93 3.01 -10.04
C THR A 159 15.54 1.82 -9.18
N VAL A 160 15.29 0.68 -9.82
CA VAL A 160 14.93 -0.57 -9.17
C VAL A 160 16.16 -1.46 -9.18
N ASN A 161 16.69 -1.75 -8.01
CA ASN A 161 17.82 -2.66 -7.85
C ASN A 161 17.31 -4.11 -7.75
N ALA A 162 18.17 -5.07 -8.08
CA ALA A 162 17.94 -6.45 -7.66
C ALA A 162 17.99 -6.53 -6.13
N GLU A 163 17.29 -7.51 -5.58
CA GLU A 163 17.33 -7.85 -4.16
C GLU A 163 18.73 -8.25 -3.67
#